data_AF-A0A6A2FLL7-F1
#
_entry.id   AF-A0A6A2FLL7-F1
#
_cell.length_a   1.000
_cell.length_b   1.000
_cell.length_c   1.000
_cell.angle_alpha   90.00
_cell.angle_beta   90.00
_cell.angle_gamma   90.00
#
_symmetry.space_group_name_H-M   'P 1'
#
loop_
_entity.id
_entity.type
_entity.pdbx_description
1 polymer ?
#
loop_
_entity_poly.entity_id
_entity_poly.type
_entity_poly.pdbx_seq_one_letter_code
_entity_poly.pdbx_strand_id
1 'polypeptide(L)'
;MGKTLGVKFLKVSLIYFIIGVTMGAIMTIGSIYDFVILSKLFERAHAHINLIGWVSLSIIGFIYLILGNLGKPLYNEKLGNMGYWLINIGICAEFVALLIGGYAQASLFQAGNYVIKMLIVIFAFVMMIGVYFSVYNIYKTLNR
;
A
#
# COMPACT_ATOMS: atom_id res chain seq x y z
N MET A 1 -18.37 15.71 0.52
CA MET A 1 -17.23 15.43 1.42
C MET A 1 -16.53 14.13 1.08
N GLY A 2 -17.24 13.00 0.90
CA GLY A 2 -16.64 11.75 0.36
C GLY A 2 -15.83 11.91 -0.93
N LYS A 3 -16.22 12.86 -1.81
CA LYS A 3 -15.44 13.24 -3.00
C LYS A 3 -14.00 13.63 -2.68
N THR A 4 -13.80 14.49 -1.67
CA THR A 4 -12.47 14.98 -1.28
C THR A 4 -11.59 13.87 -0.76
N LEU A 5 -12.15 12.95 0.03
CA LEU A 5 -11.41 11.78 0.51
C LEU A 5 -11.04 10.85 -0.64
N GLY A 6 -11.97 10.55 -1.55
CA GLY A 6 -11.71 9.73 -2.72
C GLY A 6 -10.58 10.29 -3.60
N VAL A 7 -10.54 11.61 -3.82
CA VAL A 7 -9.43 12.27 -4.54
C VAL A 7 -8.09 12.07 -3.83
N LYS A 8 -8.03 12.08 -2.49
CA LYS A 8 -6.78 11.83 -1.76
C LYS A 8 -6.25 10.42 -2.03
N PHE A 9 -7.12 9.41 -1.96
CA PHE A 9 -6.76 8.02 -2.28
C PHE A 9 -6.23 7.89 -3.70
N LEU A 10 -6.91 8.50 -4.69
CA LEU A 10 -6.46 8.47 -6.09
C LEU A 10 -5.12 9.17 -6.32
N LYS A 11 -4.91 10.35 -5.71
CA LYS A 11 -3.65 11.08 -5.88
C LYS A 11 -2.46 10.26 -5.41
N VAL A 12 -2.60 9.60 -4.26
CA VAL A 12 -1.51 8.79 -3.71
C VAL A 12 -1.36 7.47 -4.47
N SER A 13 -2.46 6.86 -4.95
CA SER A 13 -2.35 5.64 -5.75
C SER A 13 -1.58 5.84 -7.05
N LEU A 14 -1.67 7.02 -7.67
CA LEU A 14 -0.85 7.38 -8.83
C LEU A 14 0.64 7.47 -8.50
N ILE A 15 0.99 8.00 -7.31
CA ILE A 15 2.38 8.05 -6.85
C ILE A 15 2.93 6.62 -6.69
N TYR A 16 2.17 5.74 -6.01
CA TYR A 16 2.57 4.35 -5.84
C TYR A 16 2.62 3.58 -7.16
N PHE A 17 1.76 3.91 -8.13
CA PHE A 17 1.85 3.33 -9.47
C PHE A 17 3.15 3.70 -10.17
N ILE A 18 3.55 4.97 -10.12
CA ILE A 18 4.83 5.42 -10.69
C ILE A 18 5.98 4.67 -10.05
N ILE A 19 5.98 4.52 -8.72
CA ILE A 19 7.00 3.76 -8.00
C ILE A 19 7.00 2.29 -8.44
N GLY A 20 5.82 1.66 -8.45
CA GLY A 20 5.64 0.25 -8.78
C GLY A 20 6.05 -0.08 -10.21
N VAL A 21 5.62 0.70 -11.21
CA VAL A 21 5.97 0.48 -12.62
C VAL A 21 7.46 0.72 -12.87
N THR A 22 8.04 1.75 -12.22
CA THR A 22 9.47 2.05 -12.33
C THR A 22 10.30 0.92 -11.76
N MET A 23 9.95 0.43 -10.56
CA MET A 23 10.61 -0.72 -9.95
C MET A 23 10.48 -1.97 -10.83
N GLY A 24 9.30 -2.23 -11.39
CA GLY A 24 9.07 -3.37 -12.30
C GLY A 24 9.97 -3.32 -13.53
N ALA A 25 10.08 -2.16 -14.18
CA ALA A 25 10.98 -1.96 -15.32
C ALA A 25 12.45 -2.18 -14.93
N ILE A 26 12.89 -1.61 -13.81
CA ILE A 26 14.27 -1.75 -13.31
C ILE A 26 14.60 -3.22 -13.00
N MET A 27 13.66 -3.99 -12.44
CA MET A 27 13.84 -5.41 -12.13
C MET A 27 14.03 -6.29 -13.37
N THR A 28 13.72 -5.81 -14.59
CA THR A 28 13.95 -6.56 -15.84
C THR A 28 15.38 -6.41 -16.39
N ILE A 29 16.15 -5.44 -15.89
CA ILE A 29 17.53 -5.21 -16.34
C ILE A 29 18.38 -6.38 -15.86
N GLY A 30 19.04 -7.12 -16.76
CA GLY A 30 19.71 -8.38 -16.45
C GLY A 30 20.62 -8.33 -15.21
N SER A 31 21.51 -7.32 -15.12
CA SER A 31 22.40 -7.16 -13.97
C SER A 31 21.69 -6.88 -12.65
N ILE A 32 20.50 -6.28 -12.69
CA ILE A 32 19.67 -6.01 -11.50
C ILE A 32 18.79 -7.22 -11.18
N TYR A 33 18.26 -7.88 -12.20
CA TYR A 33 17.48 -9.10 -12.07
C TYR A 33 18.26 -10.17 -11.32
N ASP A 34 19.52 -10.39 -11.68
CA ASP A 34 20.41 -11.35 -11.02
C ASP A 34 20.58 -11.08 -9.52
N PHE A 35 20.53 -9.80 -9.10
CA PHE A 35 20.55 -9.42 -7.70
C PHE A 35 19.19 -9.58 -7.03
N VAL A 36 18.12 -9.18 -7.70
CA VAL A 36 16.74 -9.23 -7.22
C VAL A 36 16.29 -10.66 -6.91
N ILE A 37 16.65 -11.63 -7.75
CA ILE A 37 16.27 -13.05 -7.55
C ILE A 37 16.89 -13.68 -6.29
N LEU A 38 17.96 -13.08 -5.75
CA LEU A 38 18.60 -13.54 -4.51
C LEU A 38 17.71 -13.29 -3.27
N SER A 39 16.72 -12.39 -3.36
CA SER A 39 15.74 -12.20 -2.29
C SER A 39 14.33 -11.99 -2.81
N LYS A 40 13.42 -12.88 -2.37
CA LYS A 40 11.98 -12.77 -2.61
C LYS A 40 11.32 -11.53 -1.99
N LEU A 41 12.03 -10.76 -1.15
CA LEU A 41 11.48 -9.55 -0.56
C LEU A 41 11.30 -8.42 -1.60
N PHE A 42 12.13 -8.38 -2.64
CA PHE A 42 11.96 -7.39 -3.72
C PHE A 42 10.69 -7.63 -4.53
N GLU A 43 10.41 -8.89 -4.89
CA GLU A 43 9.15 -9.27 -5.55
C GLU A 43 7.93 -8.91 -4.68
N ARG A 44 8.03 -9.14 -3.36
CA ARG A 44 6.97 -8.77 -2.41
C ARG A 44 6.78 -7.25 -2.34
N ALA A 45 7.85 -6.48 -2.26
CA ALA A 45 7.78 -5.01 -2.25
C ALA A 45 7.08 -4.48 -3.51
N HIS A 46 7.49 -4.98 -4.68
CA HIS A 46 6.87 -4.64 -5.97
C HIS A 46 5.39 -5.04 -6.02
N ALA A 47 5.04 -6.23 -5.51
CA ALA A 47 3.65 -6.69 -5.50
C ALA A 47 2.77 -5.85 -4.56
N HIS A 48 3.23 -5.54 -3.34
CA HIS A 48 2.43 -4.80 -2.35
C HIS A 48 2.22 -3.34 -2.77
N ILE A 49 3.26 -2.68 -3.29
CA ILE A 49 3.15 -1.29 -3.74
C ILE A 49 2.19 -1.15 -4.94
N ASN A 50 2.12 -2.16 -5.82
CA ASN A 50 1.18 -2.18 -6.94
C ASN A 50 -0.25 -2.61 -6.53
N LEU A 51 -0.41 -3.71 -5.79
CA LEU A 51 -1.73 -4.25 -5.47
C LEU A 51 -2.44 -3.45 -4.37
N ILE A 52 -1.74 -3.13 -3.28
CA ILE A 52 -2.34 -2.34 -2.21
C ILE A 52 -2.17 -0.86 -2.50
N GLY A 53 -0.93 -0.41 -2.74
CA GLY A 53 -0.60 0.99 -2.98
C GLY A 53 -1.30 1.58 -4.20
N TRP A 54 -1.29 0.90 -5.34
CA TRP A 54 -1.96 1.42 -6.54
C TRP A 54 -3.41 0.92 -6.69
N VAL A 55 -3.61 -0.38 -6.91
CA VAL A 55 -4.92 -0.92 -7.33
C VAL A 55 -5.97 -0.72 -6.24
N SER A 56 -5.69 -1.14 -5.01
CA SER A 56 -6.66 -1.10 -3.92
C SER A 56 -6.99 0.33 -3.49
N LEU A 57 -6.00 1.20 -3.32
CA LEU A 57 -6.24 2.64 -3.06
C LEU A 57 -7.02 3.29 -4.21
N SER A 58 -6.76 2.92 -5.47
CA SER A 58 -7.52 3.45 -6.60
C SER A 58 -9.00 3.05 -6.51
N ILE A 59 -9.27 1.77 -6.26
CA ILE A 59 -10.64 1.25 -6.11
C ILE A 59 -11.37 1.94 -4.94
N ILE A 60 -10.74 2.02 -3.77
CA ILE A 60 -11.32 2.71 -2.60
C ILE A 60 -11.58 4.18 -2.94
N GLY A 61 -10.64 4.84 -3.60
CA GLY A 61 -10.75 6.23 -4.03
C GLY A 61 -11.94 6.45 -4.97
N PHE A 62 -12.10 5.59 -5.99
CA PHE A 62 -13.23 5.64 -6.90
C PHE A 62 -14.56 5.38 -6.21
N ILE A 63 -14.63 4.40 -5.28
CA ILE A 63 -15.85 4.14 -4.51
C ILE A 63 -16.26 5.38 -3.71
N TYR A 64 -15.33 6.02 -2.99
CA TYR A 64 -15.63 7.24 -2.23
C TYR A 64 -16.03 8.43 -3.13
N LEU A 65 -15.42 8.54 -4.31
CA LEU A 65 -15.82 9.53 -5.31
C LEU A 65 -17.23 9.29 -5.84
N ILE A 66 -17.58 8.05 -6.20
CA ILE A 66 -18.91 7.67 -6.67
C ILE A 66 -19.95 7.93 -5.58
N LEU A 67 -19.73 7.47 -4.35
CA LEU A 67 -20.65 7.71 -3.24
C LEU A 67 -20.87 9.21 -3.01
N GLY A 68 -19.79 10.00 -3.04
CA GLY A 68 -19.87 11.45 -2.95
C GLY A 68 -20.61 12.10 -4.11
N ASN A 69 -20.50 11.58 -5.34
CA ASN A 69 -21.21 12.06 -6.52
C ASN A 69 -22.70 11.72 -6.50
N LEU A 70 -23.05 10.57 -5.94
CA LEU A 70 -24.44 10.15 -5.72
C LEU A 70 -25.12 10.86 -4.55
N GLY A 71 -24.45 11.82 -3.90
CA GLY A 71 -24.98 12.53 -2.75
C GLY A 71 -25.10 11.66 -1.49
N LYS A 72 -24.44 10.49 -1.44
CA LYS A 72 -24.42 9.61 -0.26
C LYS A 72 -23.26 10.02 0.66
N PRO A 73 -23.51 10.71 1.79
CA PRO A 73 -22.45 11.04 2.73
C PRO A 73 -21.88 9.76 3.35
N LEU A 74 -20.57 9.76 3.59
CA LEU A 74 -19.91 8.60 4.19
C LEU A 74 -20.47 8.30 5.59
N TYR A 75 -20.43 7.03 5.98
CA TYR A 75 -20.86 6.57 7.29
C TYR A 75 -20.18 7.36 8.40
N ASN A 76 -18.85 7.45 8.33
CA ASN A 76 -18.00 8.20 9.24
C ASN A 76 -16.75 8.73 8.51
N GLU A 77 -16.68 10.04 8.33
CA GLU A 77 -15.55 10.72 7.66
C GLU A 77 -14.23 10.58 8.44
N LYS A 78 -14.26 10.56 9.78
CA LYS A 78 -13.05 10.36 10.59
C LYS A 78 -12.50 8.95 10.37
N LEU A 79 -13.37 7.95 10.33
CA LEU A 79 -12.99 6.56 10.09
C LEU A 79 -12.37 6.37 8.70
N GLY A 80 -12.94 7.01 7.67
CA GLY A 80 -12.36 7.03 6.33
C GLY A 80 -10.96 7.67 6.28
N ASN A 81 -10.75 8.78 6.99
CA ASN A 81 -9.42 9.41 7.08
C ASN A 81 -8.43 8.57 7.90
N MET A 82 -8.87 7.88 8.95
CA MET A 82 -8.01 6.93 9.69
C MET A 82 -7.58 5.78 8.78
N GLY A 83 -8.52 5.20 8.02
CA GLY A 83 -8.22 4.18 7.02
C GLY A 83 -7.19 4.65 6.00
N TYR A 84 -7.37 5.87 5.46
CA TYR A 84 -6.41 6.49 4.56
C TYR A 84 -4.99 6.56 5.15
N TRP A 85 -4.83 7.08 6.37
CA TRP A 85 -3.51 7.25 6.97
C TRP A 85 -2.86 5.91 7.32
N LEU A 86 -3.62 4.97 7.89
CA LEU A 86 -3.12 3.65 8.28
C LEU A 86 -2.63 2.85 7.06
N ILE A 87 -3.38 2.87 5.95
CA ILE A 87 -2.95 2.21 4.71
C ILE A 87 -1.64 2.84 4.21
N ASN A 88 -1.57 4.17 4.15
CA ASN A 88 -0.39 4.87 3.63
C ASN A 88 0.86 4.70 4.50
N ILE A 89 0.72 4.80 5.83
CA ILE A 89 1.83 4.56 6.75
C ILE A 89 2.28 3.11 6.66
N GLY A 90 1.33 2.16 6.65
CA GLY A 90 1.60 0.75 6.52
C GLY A 90 2.36 0.42 5.24
N ILE A 91 1.86 0.84 4.07
CA ILE A 91 2.48 0.50 2.79
C ILE A 91 3.84 1.17 2.60
N CYS A 92 4.01 2.44 2.98
CA CYS A 92 5.28 3.13 2.87
C CYS A 92 6.36 2.47 3.73
N ALA A 93 6.04 2.21 5.00
CA ALA A 93 7.00 1.67 5.94
C ALA A 93 7.31 0.19 5.64
N GLU A 94 6.30 -0.61 5.26
CA GLU A 94 6.52 -1.98 4.83
C GLU A 94 7.37 -2.03 3.54
N PHE A 95 7.09 -1.18 2.55
CA PHE A 95 7.85 -1.12 1.31
C PHE A 95 9.34 -0.84 1.57
N VAL A 96 9.65 0.16 2.40
CA VAL A 96 11.04 0.47 2.77
C VAL A 96 11.69 -0.69 3.52
N ALA A 97 10.98 -1.31 4.48
CA ALA A 97 11.49 -2.43 5.25
C ALA A 97 11.76 -3.66 4.36
N LEU A 98 10.91 -3.93 3.38
CA LEU A 98 11.09 -5.01 2.39
C LEU A 98 12.30 -4.74 1.49
N LEU A 99 12.53 -3.49 1.04
CA LEU A 99 13.71 -3.15 0.25
C LEU A 99 15.01 -3.31 1.04
N ILE A 100 15.06 -2.80 2.27
CA ILE A 100 16.23 -2.94 3.16
C ILE A 100 16.47 -4.42 3.47
N GLY A 101 15.43 -5.16 3.82
CA GLY A 101 15.51 -6.59 4.11
C GLY A 101 15.95 -7.40 2.88
N GLY A 102 15.46 -7.04 1.70
CA GLY A 102 15.83 -7.68 0.44
C GLY A 102 17.30 -7.47 0.10
N TYR A 103 17.78 -6.24 0.27
CA TYR A 103 19.19 -5.91 0.05
C TYR A 103 20.10 -6.65 1.03
N ALA A 104 19.75 -6.68 2.32
CA ALA A 104 20.51 -7.42 3.32
C ALA A 104 20.58 -8.93 3.02
N GLN A 105 19.47 -9.53 2.57
CA GLN A 105 19.45 -10.95 2.18
C GLN A 105 20.27 -11.22 0.92
N ALA A 106 20.15 -10.38 -0.11
CA ALA A 106 20.84 -10.57 -1.39
C ALA A 106 22.36 -10.34 -1.29
N SER A 107 22.82 -9.48 -0.39
CA SER A 107 24.25 -9.16 -0.19
C SER A 107 25.02 -10.16 0.68
N LEU A 108 24.45 -11.32 1.00
CA LEU A 108 25.00 -12.33 1.94
C LEU A 108 25.29 -11.76 3.35
N PHE A 109 24.76 -10.57 3.67
CA PHE A 109 24.72 -10.03 5.02
C PHE A 109 23.63 -10.81 5.80
N GLN A 110 23.91 -12.08 6.09
CA GLN A 110 23.03 -13.00 6.81
C GLN A 110 22.90 -12.67 8.31
N ALA A 111 23.20 -11.43 8.71
CA ALA A 111 22.76 -10.94 10.00
C ALA A 111 21.23 -10.89 9.95
N GLY A 112 20.60 -11.94 10.49
CA GLY A 112 19.16 -12.04 10.65
C GLY A 112 18.65 -10.82 11.39
N ASN A 113 18.27 -9.79 10.63
CA ASN A 113 17.83 -8.54 11.22
C ASN A 113 16.37 -8.74 11.64
N TYR A 114 16.20 -9.40 12.79
CA TYR A 114 14.91 -9.68 13.41
C TYR A 114 14.07 -8.40 13.53
N VAL A 115 14.72 -7.24 13.70
CA VAL A 115 14.06 -5.93 13.72
C VAL A 115 13.38 -5.65 12.37
N ILE A 116 14.09 -5.79 11.24
CA ILE A 116 13.48 -5.55 9.91
C ILE A 116 12.32 -6.52 9.64
N LYS A 117 12.47 -7.81 9.99
CA LYS A 117 11.37 -8.79 9.85
C LYS A 117 10.16 -8.39 10.69
N MET A 118 10.39 -7.95 11.93
CA MET A 118 9.33 -7.48 12.83
C MET A 118 8.65 -6.22 12.28
N LEU A 119 9.41 -5.26 11.74
CA LEU A 119 8.86 -4.05 11.13
C LEU A 119 7.97 -4.37 9.93
N ILE A 120 8.40 -5.28 9.04
CA ILE A 120 7.57 -5.73 7.90
C ILE A 120 6.20 -6.22 8.41
N VAL A 121 6.21 -7.10 9.42
CA VAL A 121 4.97 -7.65 9.98
C VAL A 121 4.13 -6.56 10.63
N ILE A 122 4.71 -5.71 11.48
CA ILE A 122 3.98 -4.63 12.15
C ILE A 122 3.28 -3.73 11.13
N PHE A 123 3.99 -3.29 10.09
CA PHE A 123 3.43 -2.38 9.11
C PHE A 123 2.42 -3.04 8.17
N ALA A 124 2.55 -4.35 7.90
CA ALA A 124 1.51 -5.13 7.24
C ALA A 124 0.21 -5.14 8.08
N PHE A 125 0.29 -5.32 9.40
CA PHE A 125 -0.88 -5.26 10.29
C PHE A 125 -1.48 -3.86 10.37
N VAL A 126 -0.66 -2.81 10.45
CA VAL A 126 -1.12 -1.41 10.42
C VAL A 126 -1.91 -1.14 9.13
N MET A 127 -1.36 -1.57 7.99
CA MET A 127 -2.04 -1.45 6.69
C MET A 127 -3.37 -2.20 6.67
N MET A 128 -3.38 -3.45 7.14
CA MET A 128 -4.58 -4.29 7.20
C MET A 128 -5.70 -3.64 8.01
N ILE A 129 -5.39 -3.05 9.17
CA ILE A 129 -6.38 -2.32 9.99
C ILE A 129 -6.94 -1.13 9.19
N GLY A 130 -6.10 -0.41 8.46
CA GLY A 130 -6.53 0.69 7.60
C GLY A 130 -7.48 0.25 6.48
N VAL A 131 -7.21 -0.91 5.86
CA VAL A 131 -8.10 -1.53 4.88
C VAL A 131 -9.46 -1.87 5.51
N TYR A 132 -9.46 -2.51 6.68
CA TYR A 132 -10.71 -2.83 7.39
C TYR A 132 -11.55 -1.60 7.72
N PHE A 133 -10.91 -0.51 8.16
CA PHE A 133 -11.63 0.75 8.41
C PHE A 133 -12.26 1.31 7.14
N SER A 134 -11.51 1.27 6.03
CA SER A 134 -12.00 1.78 4.73
C SER A 134 -13.18 0.96 4.22
N VAL A 135 -13.06 -0.38 4.25
CA VAL A 135 -14.10 -1.33 3.83
C VAL A 135 -15.34 -1.23 4.71
N TYR A 136 -15.17 -1.22 6.04
CA TYR A 136 -16.30 -1.09 6.97
C TYR A 136 -17.06 0.22 6.75
N ASN A 137 -16.34 1.32 6.54
CA ASN A 137 -16.95 2.62 6.26
C ASN A 137 -17.74 2.60 4.95
N ILE A 138 -17.21 1.98 3.88
CA ILE A 138 -17.92 1.80 2.61
C ILE A 138 -19.18 0.95 2.82
N TYR A 139 -19.04 -0.22 3.43
CA TYR A 139 -20.14 -1.15 3.69
C TYR A 139 -21.28 -0.49 4.45
N LYS A 140 -20.97 0.22 5.53
CA LYS A 140 -21.99 0.94 6.30
C LYS A 140 -22.60 2.12 5.55
N THR A 141 -21.87 2.74 4.62
CA THR A 141 -22.41 3.81 3.77
C THR A 141 -23.40 3.27 2.74
N LEU A 142 -23.16 2.07 2.22
CA LEU A 142 -24.04 1.43 1.23
C LEU A 142 -25.35 0.93 1.83
N ASN A 143 -25.34 0.49 3.09
CA ASN A 143 -26.49 -0.05 3.81
C ASN A 143 -27.26 1.00 4.65
N ARG A 144 -27.10 2.29 4.32
CA ARG A 144 -27.93 3.39 4.82
C ARG A 144 -28.93 3.78 3.74
#